data_AF-A0A7J9LBP0-F1
#
_entry.id   AF-A0A7J9LBP0-F1
#
_cell.length_a   1.000
_cell.length_b   1.000
_cell.length_c   1.000
_cell.angle_alpha   90.00
_cell.angle_beta   90.00
_cell.angle_gamma   90.00
#
_symmetry.space_group_name_H-M   'P 1'
#
loop_
_entity.id
_entity.type
_entity.pdbx_description
1 polymer ?
#
loop_
_entity_poly.entity_id
_entity_poly.type
_entity_poly.pdbx_seq_one_letter_code
_entity_poly.pdbx_strand_id
1 'polypeptide(L)'
;MAALRQKLGNVKSSSKLNRAKDGKRVIPCKGLFRDDKEKPFTAKWYETRRNIKKALSFYRELLDNKKTVNKLWQEHENGRNSGLKVHIRAAKVVVRTMGKWVNTSKQIGPISGTKIGDHFYWRGELSIVGLHHEFQRGIDYIKLMNGKILATSIVDSGRYDNVDEICSDKLVYCGEGDNPNKDQTLVRGNLARKNNMDDTIIS
;
A
#
# COMPACT_ATOMS: atom_id res chain seq x y z
N MET A 1 1.04 -9.77 -55.88
CA MET A 1 0.36 -10.91 -56.53
C MET A 1 0.43 -12.12 -55.60
N ALA A 2 -0.51 -13.07 -55.76
CA ALA A 2 -0.69 -14.31 -54.98
C ALA A 2 0.64 -15.08 -54.70
N ALA A 3 0.88 -15.75 -53.57
CA ALA A 3 0.06 -16.64 -52.72
C ALA A 3 -0.20 -18.05 -53.30
N LEU A 4 0.46 -19.09 -52.75
CA LEU A 4 -0.07 -20.46 -52.55
C LEU A 4 0.93 -21.30 -51.70
N ARG A 5 0.49 -21.93 -50.58
CA ARG A 5 0.35 -23.41 -50.32
C ARG A 5 1.68 -24.22 -50.31
N GLN A 6 1.97 -25.18 -49.44
CA GLN A 6 1.22 -26.13 -48.56
C GLN A 6 2.13 -26.50 -47.34
N LYS A 7 1.78 -27.29 -46.29
CA LYS A 7 0.59 -28.11 -45.94
C LYS A 7 0.37 -28.19 -44.40
N LEU A 8 -0.77 -28.76 -44.04
CA LEU A 8 -1.27 -29.20 -42.71
C LEU A 8 -0.42 -30.25 -41.98
N GLY A 9 -0.36 -30.13 -40.64
CA GLY A 9 -0.11 -31.22 -39.67
C GLY A 9 -1.23 -31.22 -38.61
N ASN A 10 -1.77 -32.38 -38.25
CA ASN A 10 -3.11 -32.53 -37.68
C ASN A 10 -3.08 -33.25 -36.31
N VAL A 11 -3.71 -32.72 -35.26
CA VAL A 11 -4.25 -33.52 -34.14
C VAL A 11 -5.59 -32.95 -33.64
N LYS A 12 -6.56 -33.85 -33.50
CA LYS A 12 -7.94 -33.69 -33.01
C LYS A 12 -7.98 -33.33 -31.51
N SER A 13 -8.71 -32.32 -31.03
CA SER A 13 -10.17 -32.14 -30.93
C SER A 13 -10.86 -32.84 -29.75
N SER A 14 -11.53 -32.02 -28.91
CA SER A 14 -12.69 -32.36 -28.06
C SER A 14 -12.51 -33.27 -26.83
N SER A 15 -12.66 -32.67 -25.64
CA SER A 15 -13.86 -32.97 -24.85
C SER A 15 -14.38 -31.70 -24.15
N LYS A 16 -15.67 -31.43 -24.28
CA LYS A 16 -16.39 -30.46 -23.44
C LYS A 16 -16.80 -31.19 -22.18
N LEU A 17 -16.57 -30.61 -21.00
CA LEU A 17 -17.25 -31.05 -19.78
C LEU A 17 -17.79 -29.86 -18.96
N ASN A 18 -19.05 -29.57 -19.24
CA ASN A 18 -20.13 -29.15 -18.34
C ASN A 18 -19.89 -28.04 -17.29
N ARG A 19 -20.72 -26.99 -17.43
CA ARG A 19 -21.07 -26.03 -16.38
C ARG A 19 -21.50 -26.73 -15.08
N ALA A 20 -20.93 -26.32 -13.96
CA ALA A 20 -21.73 -26.01 -12.77
C ALA A 20 -21.93 -24.49 -12.73
N LYS A 21 -23.16 -24.02 -12.93
CA LYS A 21 -23.54 -22.61 -12.66
C LYS A 21 -24.17 -22.56 -11.28
N ASP A 22 -23.35 -22.75 -10.25
CA ASP A 22 -23.81 -22.48 -8.89
C ASP A 22 -23.99 -20.97 -8.74
N GLY A 23 -25.23 -20.58 -8.41
CA GLY A 23 -25.63 -19.18 -8.41
C GLY A 23 -24.82 -18.40 -7.38
N LYS A 24 -23.90 -17.54 -7.85
CA LYS A 24 -23.24 -16.54 -7.01
C LYS A 24 -24.31 -15.65 -6.39
N ARG A 25 -24.70 -15.97 -5.16
CA ARG A 25 -25.67 -15.22 -4.38
C ARG A 25 -25.00 -13.92 -3.94
N VAL A 26 -25.12 -12.87 -4.76
CA VAL A 26 -24.70 -11.53 -4.38
C VAL A 26 -25.51 -11.11 -3.16
N ILE A 27 -24.87 -11.09 -1.99
CA ILE A 27 -25.50 -10.65 -0.74
C ILE A 27 -25.51 -9.11 -0.78
N PRO A 28 -26.69 -8.45 -0.72
CA PRO A 28 -26.74 -6.99 -0.72
C PRO A 28 -26.36 -6.47 0.66
N CYS A 29 -25.12 -6.04 0.84
CA CYS A 29 -24.67 -5.42 2.09
C CYS A 29 -25.25 -4.00 2.20
N LYS A 30 -26.20 -3.80 3.12
CA LYS A 30 -26.66 -2.46 3.51
C LYS A 30 -25.57 -1.79 4.35
N GLY A 31 -24.94 -0.75 3.81
CA GLY A 31 -23.85 -0.04 4.48
C GLY A 31 -24.30 0.63 5.77
N LEU A 32 -23.60 0.35 6.87
CA LEU A 32 -23.75 1.03 8.16
C LEU A 32 -22.70 2.14 8.29
N PHE A 33 -22.75 3.12 7.39
CA PHE A 33 -22.08 4.39 7.61
C PHE A 33 -22.87 5.14 8.69
N ARG A 34 -22.36 5.11 9.92
CA ARG A 34 -22.88 5.97 10.99
C ARG A 34 -22.55 7.41 10.64
N ASP A 35 -23.58 8.24 10.51
CA ASP A 35 -23.46 9.69 10.41
C ASP A 35 -23.14 10.25 11.81
N ASP A 36 -21.95 9.90 12.30
CA ASP A 36 -21.38 10.45 13.51
C ASP A 36 -21.06 11.92 13.22
N LYS A 37 -21.86 12.83 13.79
CA LYS A 37 -21.67 14.28 13.67
C LYS A 37 -20.35 14.67 14.35
N GLU A 38 -19.25 14.54 13.62
CA GLU A 38 -17.90 14.74 14.14
C GLU A 38 -17.77 16.11 14.78
N LYS A 39 -17.25 16.14 16.01
CA LYS A 39 -16.76 17.38 16.62
C LYS A 39 -15.65 17.94 15.71
N PRO A 40 -15.62 19.26 15.45
CA PRO A 40 -14.64 19.84 14.53
C PRO A 40 -13.21 19.52 14.98
N PHE A 41 -12.35 19.21 14.01
CA PHE A 41 -10.94 18.88 14.27
C PHE A 41 -10.22 19.98 15.06
N THR A 42 -9.25 19.59 15.88
CA THR A 42 -8.49 20.54 16.71
C THR A 42 -7.61 21.47 15.87
N ALA A 43 -7.27 22.65 16.42
CA ALA A 43 -6.35 23.59 15.76
C ALA A 43 -5.01 22.93 15.38
N LYS A 44 -4.49 22.06 16.25
CA LYS A 44 -3.28 21.23 16.02
C LYS A 44 -3.45 20.27 14.84
N TRP A 45 -4.62 19.67 14.66
CA TRP A 45 -4.90 18.81 13.49
C TRP A 45 -4.87 19.62 12.19
N TYR A 46 -5.48 20.82 12.16
CA TYR A 46 -5.43 21.70 10.99
C TYR A 46 -4.01 22.19 10.69
N GLU A 47 -3.20 22.48 11.71
CA GLU A 47 -1.78 22.78 11.53
C GLU A 47 -1.01 21.59 10.93
N THR A 48 -1.19 20.39 11.49
CA THR A 48 -0.61 19.16 10.95
C THR A 48 -1.02 18.96 9.48
N ARG A 49 -2.29 19.18 9.14
CA ARG A 49 -2.81 19.07 7.78
C ARG A 49 -2.21 20.10 6.81
N ARG A 50 -1.94 21.33 7.26
CA ARG A 50 -1.20 22.32 6.47
C ARG A 50 0.24 21.85 6.21
N ASN A 51 0.89 21.26 7.20
CA ASN A 51 2.25 20.74 7.06
C ASN A 51 2.30 19.50 6.13
N ILE A 52 1.32 18.60 6.20
CA ILE A 52 1.11 17.51 5.23
C ILE A 52 1.02 18.08 3.81
N LYS A 53 0.13 19.05 3.57
CA LYS A 53 -0.05 19.63 2.23
C LYS A 53 1.23 20.26 1.69
N LYS A 54 1.98 21.00 2.52
CA LYS A 54 3.28 21.58 2.15
C LYS A 54 4.30 20.50 1.77
N ALA A 55 4.43 19.46 2.59
CA ALA A 55 5.38 18.37 2.36
C ALA A 55 5.06 17.59 1.07
N LEU A 56 3.78 17.33 0.79
CA LEU A 56 3.34 16.65 -0.42
C LEU A 56 3.48 17.51 -1.69
N SER A 57 3.24 18.83 -1.61
CA SER A 57 3.50 19.75 -2.73
C SER A 57 4.97 19.69 -3.12
N PHE A 58 5.86 19.92 -2.15
CA PHE A 58 7.31 19.89 -2.37
C PHE A 58 7.78 18.51 -2.89
N TYR A 59 7.24 17.41 -2.38
CA TYR A 59 7.55 16.06 -2.89
C TYR A 59 7.19 15.88 -4.37
N ARG A 60 6.00 16.35 -4.78
CA ARG A 60 5.51 16.24 -6.15
C ARG A 60 6.32 17.15 -7.08
N GLU A 61 6.58 18.39 -6.68
CA GLU A 61 7.47 19.32 -7.39
C GLU A 61 8.88 18.75 -7.65
N LEU A 62 9.46 18.02 -6.69
CA LEU A 62 10.75 17.33 -6.85
C LEU A 62 10.69 16.19 -7.89
N LEU A 63 9.54 15.54 -8.06
CA LEU A 63 9.32 14.43 -9.01
C LEU A 63 8.91 14.93 -10.41
N ASP A 64 8.21 16.07 -10.51
CA ASP A 64 7.84 16.66 -11.79
C ASP A 64 9.02 17.38 -12.47
N ASN A 65 9.98 17.88 -11.67
CA ASN A 65 11.17 18.54 -12.20
C ASN A 65 12.18 17.54 -12.78
N LYS A 66 12.18 17.40 -14.12
CA LYS A 66 13.11 16.54 -14.88
C LYS A 66 14.59 16.75 -14.53
N LYS A 67 15.04 17.97 -14.22
CA LYS A 67 16.45 18.22 -13.82
C LYS A 67 16.74 17.62 -12.44
N THR A 68 15.83 17.83 -11.48
CA THR A 68 15.91 17.23 -10.14
C THR A 68 15.88 15.71 -10.23
N VAL A 69 14.91 15.13 -10.95
CA VAL A 69 14.82 13.69 -11.18
C VAL A 69 16.10 13.15 -11.82
N ASN A 70 16.65 13.79 -12.86
CA ASN A 70 17.93 13.42 -13.45
C ASN A 70 19.10 13.49 -12.47
N LYS A 71 19.14 14.46 -11.54
CA LYS A 71 20.14 14.46 -10.47
C LYS A 71 19.95 13.28 -9.51
N LEU A 72 18.72 13.00 -9.10
CA LEU A 72 18.38 11.84 -8.25
C LEU A 72 18.63 10.49 -8.95
N TRP A 73 18.65 10.47 -10.29
CA TRP A 73 19.13 9.34 -11.09
C TRP A 73 20.64 9.18 -11.03
N GLN A 74 21.39 10.25 -11.34
CA GLN A 74 22.85 10.19 -11.55
C GLN A 74 23.68 9.93 -10.28
N GLU A 75 23.12 10.07 -9.08
CA GLU A 75 23.74 9.62 -7.81
C GLU A 75 23.87 8.07 -7.70
N HIS A 76 23.97 7.33 -8.81
CA HIS A 76 23.80 5.87 -8.83
C HIS A 76 24.96 5.13 -9.51
N GLU A 77 25.76 4.44 -8.71
CA GLU A 77 26.50 3.27 -9.17
C GLU A 77 25.52 2.09 -9.34
N ASN A 78 25.42 1.59 -10.57
CA ASN A 78 24.93 0.28 -11.03
C ASN A 78 23.81 -0.46 -10.26
N GLY A 79 22.75 -0.87 -10.99
CA GLY A 79 21.81 -1.89 -10.51
C GLY A 79 20.34 -1.69 -10.90
N ARG A 80 19.64 -2.81 -11.15
CA ARG A 80 18.22 -2.86 -11.52
C ARG A 80 17.28 -2.61 -10.33
N ASN A 81 17.00 -1.34 -10.04
CA ASN A 81 15.63 -0.91 -9.70
C ASN A 81 15.58 0.62 -9.67
N SER A 82 14.90 1.18 -10.65
CA SER A 82 15.17 2.53 -11.10
C SER A 82 14.28 3.54 -10.36
N GLY A 83 12.96 3.55 -10.63
CA GLY A 83 12.04 4.56 -10.11
C GLY A 83 11.90 4.57 -8.59
N LEU A 84 11.90 3.39 -7.94
CA LEU A 84 11.78 3.30 -6.48
C LEU A 84 12.91 4.05 -5.74
N LYS A 85 14.14 3.98 -6.25
CA LYS A 85 15.28 4.70 -5.66
C LYS A 85 15.07 6.22 -5.75
N VAL A 86 14.53 6.72 -6.86
CA VAL A 86 14.16 8.14 -7.02
C VAL A 86 13.10 8.55 -5.99
N HIS A 87 12.03 7.76 -5.82
CA HIS A 87 11.00 8.06 -4.80
C HIS A 87 11.55 8.08 -3.37
N ILE A 88 12.44 7.15 -3.01
CA ILE A 88 13.11 7.12 -1.70
C ILE A 88 14.03 8.34 -1.53
N ARG A 89 14.81 8.69 -2.56
CA ARG A 89 15.72 9.86 -2.53
C ARG A 89 14.94 11.17 -2.41
N ALA A 90 13.90 11.37 -3.22
CA ALA A 90 13.00 12.52 -3.14
C ALA A 90 12.38 12.65 -1.75
N ALA A 91 11.91 11.54 -1.15
CA ALA A 91 11.32 11.57 0.19
C ALA A 91 12.37 11.95 1.26
N LYS A 92 13.62 11.46 1.14
CA LYS A 92 14.75 11.90 1.99
C LYS A 92 15.10 13.38 1.81
N VAL A 93 14.95 13.94 0.60
CA VAL A 93 15.13 15.38 0.37
C VAL A 93 14.05 16.18 1.12
N VAL A 94 12.77 15.77 1.06
CA VAL A 94 11.69 16.40 1.84
C VAL A 94 12.02 16.45 3.33
N VAL A 95 12.49 15.34 3.92
CA VAL A 95 12.92 15.29 5.34
C VAL A 95 14.06 16.27 5.62
N ARG A 96 15.08 16.31 4.76
CA ARG A 96 16.23 17.21 4.94
C ARG A 96 15.83 18.68 4.87
N THR A 97 14.92 19.05 3.97
CA THR A 97 14.43 20.43 3.80
C THR A 97 13.45 20.84 4.90
N MET A 98 12.61 19.92 5.38
CA MET A 98 11.58 20.21 6.41
C MET A 98 12.01 19.83 7.84
N GLY A 99 13.25 19.38 8.01
CA GLY A 99 13.83 18.91 9.29
C GLY A 99 13.33 17.55 9.77
N LYS A 100 12.12 17.12 9.38
CA LYS A 100 11.51 15.84 9.78
C LYS A 100 10.37 15.40 8.85
N TRP A 101 9.94 14.14 8.96
CA TRP A 101 8.62 13.71 8.48
C TRP A 101 7.51 14.48 9.23
N VAL A 102 6.31 14.59 8.64
CA VAL A 102 5.24 15.38 9.27
C VAL A 102 4.70 14.68 10.53
N ASN A 103 4.56 13.35 10.48
CA ASN A 103 4.43 12.51 11.66
C ASN A 103 5.61 11.53 11.66
N THR A 104 6.44 11.55 12.71
CA THR A 104 7.71 10.79 12.77
C THR A 104 7.61 9.47 13.54
N SER A 105 6.62 9.33 14.42
CA SER A 105 6.40 8.14 15.24
C SER A 105 5.38 7.24 14.56
N LYS A 106 5.76 5.98 14.31
CA LYS A 106 4.80 4.91 14.06
C LYS A 106 3.85 4.81 15.26
N GLN A 107 2.55 4.70 15.01
CA GLN A 107 1.52 4.55 16.03
C GLN A 107 0.40 3.63 15.53
N ILE A 108 -0.40 3.10 16.44
CA ILE A 108 -1.63 2.38 16.13
C ILE A 108 -2.78 3.40 16.12
N GLY A 109 -3.70 3.28 15.16
CA GLY A 109 -4.87 4.16 15.05
C GLY A 109 -4.66 5.43 14.19
N PRO A 110 -5.54 6.44 14.34
CA PRO A 110 -5.59 7.60 13.43
C PRO A 110 -4.31 8.43 13.41
N ILE A 111 -3.94 8.96 12.23
CA ILE A 111 -2.78 9.85 12.06
C ILE A 111 -3.23 11.32 12.01
N SER A 112 -2.58 12.18 12.80
CA SER A 112 -2.92 13.62 12.87
C SER A 112 -2.82 14.30 11.50
N GLY A 113 -3.81 15.15 11.19
CA GLY A 113 -3.91 15.88 9.92
C GLY A 113 -4.43 15.08 8.72
N THR A 114 -4.62 13.76 8.86
CA THR A 114 -5.23 12.89 7.84
C THR A 114 -6.73 12.70 8.09
N LYS A 115 -7.47 12.38 7.03
CA LYS A 115 -8.86 11.92 7.09
C LYS A 115 -9.09 10.73 6.15
N ILE A 116 -10.16 9.99 6.38
CA ILE A 116 -10.64 8.96 5.44
C ILE A 116 -10.95 9.64 4.09
N GLY A 117 -10.56 9.01 2.99
CA GLY A 117 -10.69 9.57 1.64
C GLY A 117 -9.64 10.63 1.25
N ASP A 118 -8.55 10.80 2.01
CA ASP A 118 -7.36 11.50 1.49
C ASP A 118 -6.64 10.62 0.44
N HIS A 119 -6.26 11.21 -0.70
CA HIS A 119 -5.63 10.51 -1.82
C HIS A 119 -4.11 10.74 -1.87
N PHE A 120 -3.37 9.65 -2.13
CA PHE A 120 -1.90 9.65 -2.25
C PHE A 120 -1.50 8.91 -3.53
N TYR A 121 -0.57 9.48 -4.30
CA TYR A 121 -0.18 8.92 -5.60
C TYR A 121 1.00 7.93 -5.51
N TRP A 122 1.86 8.09 -4.50
CA TRP A 122 3.11 7.35 -4.39
C TRP A 122 3.30 6.81 -2.97
N ARG A 123 3.96 5.64 -2.84
CA ARG A 123 4.32 5.06 -1.53
C ARG A 123 5.15 6.00 -0.66
N GLY A 124 5.98 6.86 -1.27
CA GLY A 124 6.73 7.89 -0.54
C GLY A 124 5.85 8.95 0.13
N GLU A 125 4.66 9.23 -0.39
CA GLU A 125 3.70 10.15 0.25
C GLU A 125 3.17 9.57 1.56
N LEU A 126 2.87 8.27 1.60
CA LEU A 126 2.45 7.57 2.82
C LEU A 126 3.52 7.63 3.91
N SER A 127 4.80 7.54 3.54
CA SER A 127 5.93 7.66 4.46
C SER A 127 6.18 9.10 4.90
N ILE A 128 5.96 10.09 4.03
CA ILE A 128 6.03 11.53 4.38
C ILE A 128 4.99 11.91 5.44
N VAL A 129 3.79 11.36 5.30
CA VAL A 129 2.64 11.61 6.17
C VAL A 129 2.70 10.77 7.46
N GLY A 130 3.44 9.67 7.47
CA GLY A 130 3.52 8.73 8.60
C GLY A 130 2.39 7.70 8.63
N LEU A 131 1.67 7.50 7.53
CA LEU A 131 0.65 6.45 7.37
C LEU A 131 1.30 5.07 7.16
N HIS A 132 2.40 5.00 6.42
CA HIS A 132 3.09 3.74 6.12
C HIS A 132 4.56 4.00 5.79
N HIS A 133 5.48 3.47 6.60
CA HIS A 133 6.91 3.83 6.55
C HIS A 133 7.72 2.93 5.61
N GLU A 134 7.17 1.76 5.25
CA GLU A 134 7.79 0.84 4.30
C GLU A 134 7.55 1.30 2.85
N PHE A 135 8.61 1.47 2.06
CA PHE A 135 8.47 1.88 0.65
C PHE A 135 8.06 0.72 -0.27
N GLN A 136 8.35 -0.53 0.12
CA GLN A 136 8.09 -1.73 -0.68
C GLN A 136 7.06 -2.67 -0.03
N ARG A 137 7.22 -2.96 1.26
CA ARG A 137 6.48 -4.03 1.94
C ARG A 137 5.03 -3.64 2.16
N GLY A 138 4.12 -4.58 1.95
CA GLY A 138 2.68 -4.35 2.11
C GLY A 138 2.26 -4.14 3.57
N ILE A 139 3.03 -4.60 4.55
CA ILE A 139 2.72 -4.51 5.99
C ILE A 139 3.78 -3.66 6.69
N ASP A 140 3.34 -2.65 7.45
CA ASP A 140 4.17 -1.88 8.38
C ASP A 140 3.83 -2.25 9.83
N TYR A 141 4.83 -2.23 10.71
CA TYR A 141 4.68 -2.61 12.12
C TYR A 141 5.65 -1.87 13.07
N ILE A 142 5.25 -1.85 14.34
CA ILE A 142 6.06 -1.42 15.48
C ILE A 142 6.54 -2.61 16.31
N LYS A 143 7.61 -2.39 17.06
CA LYS A 143 8.03 -3.26 18.17
C LYS A 143 7.78 -2.51 19.48
N LEU A 144 7.00 -3.12 20.37
CA LEU A 144 6.73 -2.61 21.71
C LEU A 144 7.91 -2.88 22.65
N MET A 145 7.93 -2.19 23.81
CA MET A 145 8.97 -2.37 24.83
C MET A 145 9.04 -3.80 25.38
N ASN A 146 7.91 -4.51 25.45
CA ASN A 146 7.85 -5.93 25.85
C ASN A 146 8.32 -6.91 24.74
N GLY A 147 8.83 -6.39 23.61
CA GLY A 147 9.32 -7.20 22.50
C GLY A 147 8.26 -7.64 21.48
N LYS A 148 6.97 -7.56 21.80
CA LYS A 148 5.87 -7.89 20.87
C LYS A 148 5.88 -6.94 19.68
N ILE A 149 5.55 -7.46 18.50
CA ILE A 149 5.38 -6.66 17.28
C ILE A 149 3.91 -6.55 16.90
N LEU A 150 3.47 -5.37 16.47
CA LEU A 150 2.09 -5.09 16.07
C LEU A 150 2.05 -4.34 14.75
N ALA A 151 1.20 -4.79 13.84
CA ALA A 151 0.95 -4.13 12.56
C ALA A 151 0.27 -2.78 12.80
N THR A 152 0.81 -1.74 12.18
CA THR A 152 0.26 -0.37 12.24
C THR A 152 -0.56 -0.04 11.01
N SER A 153 -0.16 -0.57 9.85
CA SER A 153 -0.81 -0.29 8.57
C SER A 153 -0.52 -1.38 7.54
N ILE A 154 -1.45 -1.51 6.60
CA ILE A 154 -1.33 -2.35 5.41
C ILE A 154 -1.58 -1.51 4.16
N VAL A 155 -0.91 -1.85 3.07
CA VAL A 155 -1.11 -1.25 1.74
C VAL A 155 -1.41 -2.36 0.75
N ASP A 156 -2.68 -2.46 0.39
CA ASP A 156 -3.05 -3.19 -0.82
C ASP A 156 -2.58 -2.41 -2.05
N SER A 157 -2.07 -3.15 -3.04
CA SER A 157 -1.58 -2.64 -4.31
C SER A 157 -1.91 -3.58 -5.48
N GLY A 158 -2.85 -4.53 -5.29
CA GLY A 158 -3.23 -5.51 -6.31
C GLY A 158 -2.10 -6.45 -6.73
N ARG A 159 -1.11 -6.68 -5.86
CA ARG A 159 0.07 -7.53 -6.13
C ARG A 159 -0.10 -8.99 -5.73
N TYR A 160 -1.11 -9.27 -4.93
CA TYR A 160 -1.51 -10.58 -4.49
C TYR A 160 -2.98 -10.74 -4.83
N ASP A 161 -3.43 -11.99 -4.99
CA ASP A 161 -4.85 -12.33 -5.15
C ASP A 161 -5.58 -12.17 -3.80
N ASN A 162 -5.61 -10.93 -3.31
CA ASN A 162 -6.51 -10.50 -2.25
C ASN A 162 -7.92 -10.61 -2.83
N VAL A 163 -8.67 -11.58 -2.32
CA VAL A 163 -9.94 -12.04 -2.91
C VAL A 163 -10.91 -10.86 -3.12
N ASP A 164 -11.67 -10.87 -4.23
CA ASP A 164 -12.68 -9.87 -4.62
C ASP A 164 -13.80 -9.59 -3.57
N GLU A 165 -13.76 -10.21 -2.39
CA GLU A 165 -14.67 -9.95 -1.26
C GLU A 165 -14.32 -8.65 -0.50
N ILE A 166 -14.03 -7.57 -1.24
CA ILE A 166 -13.97 -6.21 -0.69
C ILE A 166 -15.41 -5.70 -0.55
N CYS A 167 -16.00 -5.93 0.62
CA CYS A 167 -17.23 -5.25 1.05
C CYS A 167 -16.88 -3.95 1.78
N SER A 168 -17.86 -3.07 2.00
CA SER A 168 -17.67 -1.78 2.69
C SER A 168 -17.06 -1.90 4.10
N ASP A 169 -17.18 -3.07 4.72
CA ASP A 169 -16.78 -3.42 6.09
C ASP A 169 -15.73 -4.54 6.16
N LYS A 170 -15.32 -5.14 5.03
CA LYS A 170 -14.46 -6.34 5.01
C LYS A 170 -13.38 -6.27 3.93
N LEU A 171 -12.18 -6.70 4.32
CA LEU A 171 -11.02 -6.82 3.46
C LEU A 171 -10.30 -8.14 3.75
N VAL A 172 -10.21 -9.02 2.76
CA VAL A 172 -9.37 -10.23 2.81
C VAL A 172 -7.98 -9.87 2.27
N TYR A 173 -7.01 -9.71 3.17
CA TYR A 173 -5.64 -9.32 2.80
C TYR A 173 -4.64 -10.46 3.06
N CYS A 174 -3.97 -10.92 2.01
CA CYS A 174 -2.99 -12.00 2.03
C CYS A 174 -1.71 -11.63 2.82
N GLY A 175 -0.97 -12.63 3.28
CA GLY A 175 0.31 -12.39 3.98
C GLY A 175 1.41 -11.90 3.03
N GLU A 176 2.47 -11.34 3.59
CA GLU A 176 3.71 -11.09 2.84
C GLU A 176 4.51 -12.39 2.66
N GLY A 177 5.24 -12.52 1.56
CA GLY A 177 6.11 -13.65 1.28
C GLY A 177 7.22 -13.27 0.31
N ASP A 178 8.44 -13.72 0.58
CA ASP A 178 9.66 -13.32 -0.16
C ASP A 178 9.83 -14.09 -1.50
N ASN A 179 9.05 -15.15 -1.75
CA ASN A 179 9.08 -15.93 -3.00
C ASN A 179 7.69 -16.57 -3.28
N PRO A 180 7.08 -16.40 -4.46
CA PRO A 180 5.78 -17.01 -4.79
C PRO A 180 5.79 -18.55 -4.86
N ASN A 181 6.97 -19.17 -5.02
CA ASN A 181 7.13 -20.62 -5.10
C ASN A 181 7.47 -21.26 -3.74
N LYS A 182 7.19 -20.57 -2.62
CA LYS A 182 7.43 -21.06 -1.25
C LYS A 182 6.27 -20.68 -0.34
N ASP A 183 6.02 -21.54 0.64
CA ASP A 183 5.03 -21.27 1.68
C ASP A 183 5.34 -19.98 2.45
N GLN A 184 4.30 -19.20 2.73
CA GLN A 184 4.42 -18.02 3.57
C GLN A 184 4.69 -18.44 5.01
N THR A 185 5.59 -17.72 5.69
CA THR A 185 5.97 -18.01 7.07
C THR A 185 5.39 -16.98 8.04
N LEU A 186 5.09 -17.43 9.26
CA LEU A 186 4.54 -16.61 10.34
C LEU A 186 5.65 -15.80 11.03
N VAL A 187 6.24 -14.87 10.28
CA VAL A 187 7.32 -13.98 10.73
C VAL A 187 7.01 -12.53 10.34
N ARG A 188 7.80 -11.59 10.86
CA ARG A 188 7.76 -10.16 10.50
C ARG A 188 6.32 -9.60 10.47
N GLY A 189 5.82 -9.12 9.33
CA GLY A 189 4.49 -8.52 9.19
C GLY A 189 3.34 -9.52 9.35
N ASN A 190 3.53 -10.80 8.98
CA ASN A 190 2.52 -11.84 9.20
C ASN A 190 2.36 -12.14 10.70
N LEU A 191 3.48 -12.25 11.42
CA LEU A 191 3.47 -12.37 12.89
C LEU A 191 2.87 -11.12 13.55
N ALA A 192 3.22 -9.93 13.07
CA ALA A 192 2.64 -8.68 13.56
C ALA A 192 1.11 -8.65 13.38
N ARG A 193 0.59 -9.04 12.21
CA ARG A 193 -0.87 -9.14 11.98
C ARG A 193 -1.55 -10.17 12.88
N LYS A 194 -0.95 -11.34 13.10
CA LYS A 194 -1.47 -12.32 14.08
C LYS A 194 -1.54 -11.71 15.47
N ASN A 195 -0.45 -11.06 15.90
CA ASN A 195 -0.39 -10.40 17.20
C ASN A 195 -1.48 -9.34 17.42
N ASN A 196 -1.93 -8.64 16.35
CA ASN A 196 -3.08 -7.72 16.42
C ASN A 196 -4.42 -8.42 16.66
N MET A 197 -4.59 -9.67 16.22
CA MET A 197 -5.79 -10.47 16.52
C MET A 197 -5.76 -11.01 17.95
N ASP A 198 -4.56 -11.35 18.42
CA ASP A 198 -4.33 -11.91 19.75
C ASP A 198 -4.24 -10.83 20.87
N ASP A 199 -4.16 -9.53 20.54
CA ASP A 199 -4.15 -8.40 21.52
C ASP A 199 -5.53 -7.74 21.67
N THR A 200 -6.09 -7.80 22.89
CA THR A 200 -7.26 -7.02 23.33
C THR A 200 -7.04 -5.50 23.41
N ILE A 201 -5.86 -5.00 23.04
CA ILE A 201 -5.56 -3.56 22.96
C ILE A 201 -6.19 -2.93 21.69
N ILE A 202 -6.60 -3.74 20.71
CA ILE A 202 -7.03 -3.30 19.37
C ILE A 202 -8.49 -3.71 19.06
N SER A 203 -9.16 -4.40 20.00
CA SER A 203 -10.56 -4.85 19.89
C SER A 203 -11.55 -3.87 20.52
#